data_AF-A0A1H5RDE8-F1
#
_entry.id   AF-A0A1H5RDE8-F1
#
_cell.length_a   1.000
_cell.length_b   1.000
_cell.length_c   1.000
_cell.angle_alpha   90.00
_cell.angle_beta   90.00
_cell.angle_gamma   90.00
#
_symmetry.space_group_name_H-M   'P 1'
#
loop_
_entity.id
_entity.type
_entity.pdbx_description
1 polymer ?
#
loop_
_entity_poly.entity_id
_entity_poly.type
_entity_poly.pdbx_seq_one_letter_code
_entity_poly.pdbx_strand_id
1 'polypeptide(L)'
;MLIPESVRTHWWRGALVVVAVVVVCFSTSPFGGLFGLVPLVVWSTLAPSRRSGLIVGAVLLALLAWFVLPGALGLAGRWVPAPIEIYWLHTTIAAVVCAIGARRGFVGLFLLVIAGFIVTGGALFAAYESPPGCEGVAPGPAQLRITRDFNCGSHNCWGVLETTGDRAPEVMRDYLVARHFTPAPTINRVPRYCRTTGLLVEHEVCVDVWPLGPAAARVEWYVN
;
A
#
# COMPACT_ATOMS: atom_id res chain seq x y z
N MET A 1 24.47 0.10 28.92
CA MET A 1 24.04 1.16 29.87
C MET A 1 23.83 2.44 29.10
N LEU A 2 22.59 2.91 28.97
CA LEU A 2 22.27 4.23 28.39
C LEU A 2 22.43 5.28 29.49
N ILE A 3 23.29 6.28 29.27
CA ILE A 3 23.47 7.39 30.21
C ILE A 3 22.15 8.19 30.26
N PRO A 4 21.56 8.46 31.43
CA PRO A 4 20.25 9.10 31.55
C PRO A 4 20.16 10.48 30.84
N GLU A 5 21.26 11.21 30.71
CA GLU A 5 21.33 12.46 29.97
C GLU A 5 21.18 12.29 28.45
N SER A 6 21.69 11.19 27.89
CA SER A 6 21.55 10.84 26.47
C SER A 6 20.09 10.51 26.12
N VAL A 7 19.41 9.78 27.02
CA VAL A 7 17.98 9.46 26.88
C VAL A 7 17.12 10.73 26.93
N ARG A 8 17.41 11.65 27.86
CA ARG A 8 16.64 12.90 28.02
C ARG A 8 16.80 13.88 26.84
N THR A 9 17.91 13.82 26.10
CA THR A 9 18.16 14.70 24.95
C THR A 9 17.66 14.11 23.62
N HIS A 10 17.61 12.77 23.50
CA HIS A 10 17.29 12.08 22.26
C HIS A 10 15.97 11.29 22.26
N TRP A 11 15.17 11.35 23.33
CA TRP A 11 13.88 10.64 23.44
C TRP A 11 12.98 10.84 22.22
N TRP A 12 13.00 12.03 21.61
CA TRP A 12 12.17 12.36 20.46
C TRP A 12 12.48 11.50 19.24
N ARG A 13 13.72 11.01 19.09
CA ARG A 13 14.11 10.07 18.02
C ARG A 13 13.39 8.73 18.20
N GLY A 14 13.41 8.21 19.43
CA GLY A 14 12.71 6.98 19.79
C GLY A 14 11.20 7.12 19.63
N ALA A 15 10.62 8.22 20.12
CA ALA A 15 9.18 8.48 19.98
C ALA A 15 8.76 8.51 18.51
N LEU A 16 9.50 9.21 17.65
CA LEU A 16 9.22 9.29 16.22
C LEU A 16 9.27 7.92 15.54
N VAL A 17 10.28 7.09 15.85
CA VAL A 17 10.38 5.73 15.32
C VAL A 17 9.21 4.87 15.80
N VAL A 18 8.85 4.95 17.08
CA VAL A 18 7.71 4.19 17.63
C VAL A 18 6.41 4.55 16.92
N VAL A 19 6.11 5.84 16.73
CA VAL A 19 4.89 6.24 16.00
C VAL A 19 4.93 5.78 14.55
N ALA A 20 6.10 5.85 13.90
CA ALA A 20 6.27 5.35 12.54
C ALA A 20 5.99 3.84 12.43
N VAL A 21 6.49 3.04 13.39
CA VAL A 21 6.21 1.60 13.46
C VAL A 21 4.71 1.35 13.62
N VAL A 22 4.03 2.11 14.49
CA VAL A 22 2.58 1.99 14.67
C VAL A 22 1.84 2.25 13.35
N VAL A 23 2.22 3.27 12.59
CA VAL A 23 1.63 3.53 11.27
C VAL A 23 1.85 2.34 10.33
N VAL A 24 3.05 1.78 10.31
CA VAL A 24 3.41 0.67 9.42
C VAL A 24 2.72 -0.64 9.78
N CYS A 25 2.28 -0.83 11.02
CA CYS A 25 1.44 -1.97 11.40
C CYS A 25 0.09 -1.99 10.66
N PHE A 26 -0.36 -0.86 10.09
CA PHE A 26 -1.56 -0.81 9.24
C PHE A 26 -1.26 -1.06 7.76
N SER A 27 -0.01 -1.24 7.36
CA SER A 27 0.35 -1.50 5.97
C SER A 27 -0.16 -2.86 5.51
N THR A 28 -0.82 -2.89 4.35
CA THR A 28 -1.24 -4.12 3.68
C THR A 28 -0.07 -4.91 3.10
N SER A 29 1.08 -4.25 2.92
CA SER A 29 2.35 -4.87 2.54
C SER A 29 3.36 -4.72 3.68
N PRO A 30 3.71 -5.81 4.40
CA PRO A 30 4.71 -5.77 5.47
C PRO A 30 6.04 -5.21 4.97
N PHE A 31 6.48 -5.64 3.79
CA PHE A 31 7.73 -5.19 3.19
C PHE A 31 7.68 -3.72 2.76
N GLY A 32 6.59 -3.29 2.11
CA GLY A 32 6.38 -1.89 1.74
C GLY A 32 6.37 -0.96 2.95
N GLY A 33 5.70 -1.38 4.02
CA GLY A 33 5.67 -0.64 5.28
C GLY A 33 7.06 -0.50 5.91
N LEU A 34 7.81 -1.60 6.01
CA LEU A 34 9.20 -1.58 6.50
C LEU A 34 10.10 -0.67 5.65
N PHE A 35 9.94 -0.70 4.33
CA PHE A 35 10.69 0.15 3.43
C PHE A 35 10.35 1.64 3.63
N GLY A 36 9.07 1.95 3.87
CA GLY A 36 8.60 3.29 4.24
C GLY A 36 9.20 3.82 5.55
N LEU A 37 9.67 2.96 6.47
CA LEU A 37 10.35 3.41 7.69
C LEU A 37 11.76 3.94 7.45
N VAL A 38 12.42 3.50 6.37
CA VAL A 38 13.85 3.76 6.15
C VAL A 38 14.18 5.26 6.21
N PRO A 39 13.44 6.17 5.54
CA PRO A 39 13.75 7.60 5.61
C PRO A 39 13.62 8.18 7.02
N LEU A 40 12.65 7.72 7.83
CA LEU A 40 12.47 8.16 9.22
C LEU A 40 13.62 7.70 10.12
N VAL A 41 14.05 6.44 9.96
CA VAL A 41 15.20 5.89 10.70
C VAL A 41 16.48 6.64 10.34
N VAL A 42 16.73 6.83 9.04
CA VAL A 42 17.89 7.58 8.53
C VAL A 42 17.86 9.03 9.01
N TRP A 43 16.69 9.69 8.97
CA TRP A 43 16.57 11.06 9.46
C TRP A 43 16.81 11.16 10.97
N SER A 44 16.30 10.19 11.75
CA SER A 44 16.46 10.19 13.21
C SER A 44 17.93 10.17 13.63
N THR A 45 18.83 9.58 12.84
CA THR A 45 20.27 9.55 13.12
C THR A 45 21.00 10.79 12.59
N LEU A 46 20.60 11.31 11.43
CA LEU A 46 21.29 12.41 10.73
C LEU A 46 20.83 13.82 11.11
N ALA A 47 19.72 13.96 11.83
CA ALA A 47 19.15 15.27 12.16
C ALA A 47 20.16 16.17 12.88
N PRO A 48 20.46 17.38 12.35
CA PRO A 48 21.52 18.25 12.86
C PRO A 48 21.13 19.00 14.14
N SER A 49 19.83 19.10 14.45
CA SER A 49 19.34 19.76 15.66
C SER A 49 18.01 19.12 16.09
N ARG A 50 17.61 19.32 17.36
CA ARG A 50 16.30 18.87 17.85
C ARG A 50 15.13 19.53 17.10
N ARG A 51 15.22 20.82 16.81
CA ARG A 51 14.14 21.57 16.13
C ARG A 51 13.94 21.07 14.70
N SER A 52 15.02 20.98 13.92
CA SER A 52 14.93 20.42 12.55
C SER A 52 14.54 18.95 12.58
N GLY A 53 15.10 18.18 13.52
CA GLY A 53 14.78 16.78 13.73
C GLY A 53 13.28 16.52 13.91
N LEU A 54 12.63 17.29 14.78
CA LEU A 54 11.19 17.21 15.03
C LEU A 54 10.35 17.67 13.84
N ILE A 55 10.69 18.81 13.22
CA ILE A 55 9.89 19.36 12.11
C ILE A 55 9.92 18.42 10.90
N VAL A 56 11.12 18.08 10.42
CA VAL A 56 11.28 17.17 9.27
C VAL A 56 10.76 15.79 9.63
N GLY A 57 10.99 15.34 10.86
CA GLY A 57 10.47 14.08 11.36
C GLY A 57 8.94 13.99 11.31
N ALA A 58 8.24 15.05 11.72
CA ALA A 58 6.79 15.13 11.63
C ALA A 58 6.29 15.14 10.18
N VAL A 59 7.00 15.84 9.27
CA VAL A 59 6.67 15.84 7.83
C VAL A 59 6.83 14.43 7.24
N LEU A 60 7.94 13.76 7.53
CA LEU A 60 8.19 12.39 7.07
C LEU A 60 7.15 11.41 7.64
N LEU A 61 6.73 11.59 8.89
CA LEU A 61 5.70 10.76 9.50
C LEU A 61 4.33 11.01 8.84
N ALA A 62 3.99 12.26 8.55
CA ALA A 62 2.77 12.61 7.82
C ALA A 62 2.78 12.02 6.40
N LEU A 63 3.92 12.06 5.71
CA LEU A 63 4.09 11.41 4.41
C LEU A 63 3.91 9.90 4.52
N LEU A 64 4.58 9.23 5.46
CA LEU A 64 4.40 7.79 5.67
C LEU A 64 2.94 7.43 5.96
N ALA A 65 2.28 8.19 6.82
CA ALA A 65 0.86 8.00 7.13
C ALA A 65 -0.02 8.17 5.89
N TRP A 66 0.28 9.14 5.02
CA TRP A 66 -0.42 9.35 3.76
C TRP A 66 -0.25 8.19 2.77
N PHE A 67 0.93 7.54 2.74
CA PHE A 67 1.16 6.38 1.88
C PHE A 67 0.54 5.09 2.42
N VAL A 68 0.40 4.95 3.74
CA VAL A 68 -0.04 3.70 4.37
C VAL A 68 -1.53 3.69 4.71
N LEU A 69 -2.03 4.75 5.36
CA LEU A 69 -3.36 4.73 5.96
C LEU A 69 -4.52 4.75 4.96
N PRO A 70 -4.50 5.52 3.85
CA PRO A 70 -5.61 5.53 2.91
C PRO A 70 -5.95 4.14 2.36
N GLY A 71 -4.94 3.35 1.99
CA GLY A 71 -5.14 1.97 1.54
C GLY A 71 -5.68 1.06 2.66
N ALA A 72 -5.18 1.21 3.88
CA ALA A 72 -5.67 0.46 5.05
C ALA A 72 -7.14 0.78 5.39
N LEU A 73 -7.55 2.03 5.18
CA LEU A 73 -8.92 2.51 5.34
C LEU A 73 -9.82 2.16 4.14
N GLY A 74 -9.26 1.52 3.11
CA GLY A 74 -9.97 1.13 1.91
C GLY A 74 -10.31 2.29 0.96
N LEU A 75 -9.70 3.46 1.13
CA LEU A 75 -9.89 4.60 0.24
C LEU A 75 -9.32 4.31 -1.15
N ALA A 76 -9.87 4.97 -2.17
CA ALA A 76 -9.43 4.83 -3.56
C ALA A 76 -9.46 6.16 -4.31
N GLY A 77 -8.90 6.16 -5.52
CA GLY A 77 -8.83 7.32 -6.42
C GLY A 77 -7.42 7.85 -6.62
N ARG A 78 -7.30 8.85 -7.50
CA ARG A 78 -6.02 9.44 -7.95
C ARG A 78 -5.21 10.20 -6.89
N TRP A 79 -5.77 10.34 -5.70
CA TRP A 79 -5.11 10.97 -4.55
C TRP A 79 -4.65 9.96 -3.49
N VAL A 80 -4.97 8.68 -3.71
CA VAL A 80 -4.58 7.57 -2.83
C VAL A 80 -3.33 6.93 -3.42
N PRO A 81 -2.19 6.93 -2.71
CA PRO A 81 -0.98 6.32 -3.22
C PRO A 81 -1.16 4.83 -3.51
N ALA A 82 -0.62 4.39 -4.66
CA ALA A 82 -0.57 2.97 -4.95
C ALA A 82 0.51 2.30 -4.06
N PRO A 83 0.35 1.03 -3.68
CA PRO A 83 1.32 0.33 -2.83
C PRO A 83 2.75 0.36 -3.39
N ILE A 84 2.91 0.35 -4.72
CA ILE A 84 4.22 0.40 -5.38
C ILE A 84 4.92 1.77 -5.21
N GLU A 85 4.16 2.85 -5.05
CA GLU A 85 4.69 4.21 -4.94
C GLU A 85 5.43 4.44 -3.62
N ILE A 86 5.21 3.59 -2.60
CA ILE A 86 5.96 3.65 -1.34
C ILE A 86 7.46 3.39 -1.55
N TYR A 87 7.82 2.63 -2.58
CA TYR A 87 9.20 2.24 -2.83
C TYR A 87 9.99 3.36 -3.51
N TRP A 88 9.44 4.05 -4.50
CA TRP A 88 10.17 5.08 -5.24
C TRP A 88 9.69 6.49 -4.91
N LEU A 89 8.38 6.75 -4.90
CA LEU A 89 7.85 8.10 -4.77
C LEU A 89 8.00 8.60 -3.33
N HIS A 90 7.57 7.81 -2.35
CA HIS A 90 7.72 8.14 -0.93
C HIS A 90 9.19 8.36 -0.57
N THR A 91 10.10 7.46 -1.00
CA THR A 91 11.53 7.61 -0.73
C THR A 91 12.15 8.82 -1.42
N THR A 92 11.72 9.14 -2.64
CA THR A 92 12.17 10.34 -3.36
C THR A 92 11.72 11.62 -2.66
N ILE A 93 10.43 11.73 -2.30
CA ILE A 93 9.92 12.90 -1.58
C ILE A 93 10.61 13.01 -0.22
N ALA A 94 10.74 11.91 0.51
CA ALA A 94 11.42 11.88 1.80
C ALA A 94 12.88 12.31 1.70
N ALA A 95 13.60 11.88 0.65
CA ALA A 95 14.97 12.31 0.38
C ALA A 95 15.06 13.83 0.17
N VAL A 96 14.12 14.41 -0.58
CA VAL A 96 14.04 15.86 -0.81
C VAL A 96 13.78 16.61 0.50
N VAL A 97 12.83 16.15 1.32
CA VAL A 97 12.52 16.77 2.62
C VAL A 97 13.74 16.71 3.54
N CYS A 98 14.42 15.56 3.60
CA CYS A 98 15.66 15.39 4.36
C CYS A 98 16.78 16.31 3.85
N ALA A 99 16.94 16.50 2.54
CA ALA A 99 17.94 17.40 1.96
C ALA A 99 17.73 18.84 2.43
N ILE A 100 16.50 19.32 2.32
CA ILE A 100 16.09 20.68 2.75
C ILE A 100 16.35 20.85 4.26
N GLY A 101 16.00 19.84 5.05
CA GLY A 101 16.16 19.83 6.50
C GLY A 101 17.61 19.78 6.99
N ALA A 102 18.46 18.99 6.34
CA ALA A 102 19.85 18.78 6.74
C ALA A 102 20.77 19.93 6.31
N ARG A 103 20.42 20.64 5.23
CA ARG A 103 21.29 21.65 4.59
C ARG A 103 22.71 21.12 4.32
N ARG A 104 22.87 19.82 4.09
CA ARG A 104 24.15 19.12 3.87
C ARG A 104 24.09 18.19 2.66
N GLY A 105 25.27 17.79 2.17
CA GLY A 105 25.51 17.17 0.87
C GLY A 105 24.70 15.90 0.54
N PHE A 106 24.49 15.74 -0.76
CA PHE A 106 23.50 14.88 -1.43
C PHE A 106 23.74 13.37 -1.38
N VAL A 107 24.93 12.90 -0.99
CA VAL A 107 25.39 11.52 -1.33
C VAL A 107 24.54 10.44 -0.65
N GLY A 108 24.27 10.55 0.65
CA GLY A 108 23.45 9.56 1.38
C GLY A 108 21.98 9.54 0.95
N LEU A 109 21.47 10.68 0.49
CA LEU A 109 20.09 10.82 0.00
C LEU A 109 19.94 10.24 -1.40
N PHE A 110 20.96 10.37 -2.24
CA PHE A 110 20.98 9.78 -3.57
C PHE A 110 20.94 8.24 -3.52
N LEU A 111 21.66 7.63 -2.56
CA LEU A 111 21.59 6.18 -2.34
C LEU A 111 20.18 5.72 -1.92
N LEU A 112 19.47 6.52 -1.13
CA LEU A 112 18.11 6.19 -0.71
C LEU A 112 17.13 6.21 -1.90
N VAL A 113 17.30 7.17 -2.82
CA VAL A 113 16.53 7.23 -4.07
C VAL A 113 16.85 6.03 -4.96
N ILE A 114 18.14 5.76 -5.22
CA ILE A 114 18.57 4.61 -6.04
C ILE A 114 18.01 3.30 -5.46
N ALA A 115 18.16 3.09 -4.16
CA ALA A 115 17.62 1.90 -3.50
C ALA A 115 16.10 1.79 -3.68
N GLY A 116 15.37 2.91 -3.58
CA GLY A 116 13.94 2.97 -3.86
C GLY A 116 13.57 2.49 -5.25
N PHE A 117 14.29 2.97 -6.28
CA PHE A 117 14.07 2.54 -7.66
C PHE A 117 14.46 1.07 -7.89
N ILE A 118 15.56 0.59 -7.32
CA ILE A 118 15.98 -0.82 -7.43
C ILE A 118 14.92 -1.74 -6.80
N VAL A 119 14.46 -1.41 -5.59
CA VAL A 119 13.42 -2.19 -4.90
C VAL A 119 12.10 -2.14 -5.66
N THR A 120 11.74 -1.00 -6.24
CA THR A 120 10.57 -0.89 -7.13
C THR A 120 10.70 -1.82 -8.33
N GLY A 121 11.85 -1.83 -9.01
CA GLY A 121 12.11 -2.73 -10.13
C GLY A 121 11.98 -4.20 -9.75
N GLY A 122 12.56 -4.59 -8.61
CA GLY A 122 12.42 -5.95 -8.08
C GLY A 122 10.98 -6.31 -7.69
N ALA A 123 10.25 -5.38 -7.08
CA ALA A 123 8.85 -5.57 -6.69
C ALA A 123 7.93 -5.69 -7.90
N LEU A 124 8.13 -4.88 -8.95
CA LEU A 124 7.40 -4.99 -10.21
C LEU A 124 7.69 -6.32 -10.91
N PHE A 125 8.94 -6.75 -10.92
CA PHE A 125 9.33 -8.05 -11.49
C PHE A 125 8.67 -9.20 -10.73
N ALA A 126 8.72 -9.19 -9.39
CA ALA A 126 8.05 -10.20 -8.57
C ALA A 126 6.53 -10.16 -8.72
N ALA A 127 5.93 -8.97 -8.79
CA ALA A 127 4.49 -8.79 -8.97
C ALA A 127 4.00 -9.35 -10.30
N TYR A 128 4.82 -9.27 -11.35
CA TYR A 128 4.52 -9.87 -12.65
C TYR A 128 4.43 -11.41 -12.60
N GLU A 129 5.21 -12.04 -11.72
CA GLU A 129 5.24 -13.51 -11.57
C GLU A 129 4.34 -14.02 -10.45
N SER A 130 3.83 -13.15 -9.58
CA SER A 130 3.06 -13.54 -8.39
C SER A 130 1.54 -13.36 -8.58
N PRO A 131 0.71 -14.22 -7.96
CA PRO A 131 -0.72 -13.98 -7.90
C PRO A 131 -1.04 -12.66 -7.19
N PRO A 132 -2.11 -11.95 -7.62
CA PRO A 132 -2.51 -10.71 -6.97
C PRO A 132 -2.86 -10.97 -5.50
N GLY A 133 -2.64 -9.96 -4.67
CA GLY A 133 -2.93 -10.03 -3.24
C GLY A 133 -4.43 -9.98 -2.97
N CYS A 134 -4.80 -9.44 -1.81
CA CYS A 134 -6.21 -9.27 -1.45
C CYS A 134 -6.88 -8.12 -2.20
N GLU A 135 -6.10 -7.10 -2.60
CA GLU A 135 -6.51 -5.93 -3.42
C GLU A 135 -7.83 -5.25 -3.03
N GLY A 136 -8.23 -5.33 -1.76
CA GLY A 136 -9.53 -4.83 -1.28
C GLY A 136 -10.75 -5.66 -1.71
N VAL A 137 -10.56 -6.70 -2.51
CA VAL A 137 -11.57 -7.72 -2.84
C VAL A 137 -11.74 -8.68 -1.65
N ALA A 138 -10.63 -8.98 -0.98
CA ALA A 138 -10.62 -9.86 0.19
C ALA A 138 -10.22 -9.12 1.49
N PRO A 139 -10.73 -9.55 2.67
CA PRO A 139 -11.76 -10.57 2.88
C PRO A 139 -13.08 -10.15 2.24
N GLY A 140 -13.89 -11.10 1.75
CA GLY A 140 -15.20 -10.76 1.19
C GLY A 140 -16.25 -10.51 2.29
N PRO A 141 -17.53 -10.32 1.91
CA PRO A 141 -18.60 -9.99 2.84
C PRO A 141 -18.82 -11.10 3.87
N ALA A 142 -18.97 -10.72 5.14
CA ALA A 142 -19.08 -11.66 6.26
C ALA A 142 -20.32 -12.57 6.20
N GLN A 143 -21.33 -12.19 5.41
CA GLN A 143 -22.56 -12.99 5.23
C GLN A 143 -22.38 -14.18 4.29
N LEU A 144 -21.31 -14.22 3.50
CA LEU A 144 -21.07 -15.29 2.54
C LEU A 144 -20.00 -16.24 3.05
N ARG A 145 -20.14 -17.53 2.71
CA ARG A 145 -19.06 -18.49 2.87
C ARG A 145 -18.12 -18.36 1.69
N ILE A 146 -16.83 -18.20 1.99
CA ILE A 146 -15.83 -17.84 1.01
C ILE A 146 -14.72 -18.87 0.97
N THR A 147 -14.39 -19.35 -0.22
CA THR A 147 -13.15 -20.08 -0.51
C THR A 147 -12.27 -19.21 -1.42
N ARG A 148 -10.99 -19.14 -1.10
CA ARG A 148 -10.01 -18.36 -1.88
C ARG A 148 -9.04 -19.31 -2.55
N ASP A 149 -8.78 -19.04 -3.82
CA ASP A 149 -7.77 -19.72 -4.61
C ASP A 149 -7.03 -18.69 -5.49
N PHE A 150 -5.99 -19.12 -6.18
CA PHE A 150 -5.27 -18.31 -7.15
C PHE A 150 -4.92 -19.15 -8.37
N ASN A 151 -4.99 -18.54 -9.55
CA ASN A 151 -4.67 -19.20 -10.81
C ASN A 151 -3.69 -18.35 -11.60
N CYS A 152 -2.75 -19.02 -12.27
CA CYS A 152 -1.77 -18.39 -13.15
C CYS A 152 -1.85 -19.01 -14.54
N GLY A 153 -2.00 -18.17 -15.56
CA GLY A 153 -1.95 -18.57 -16.96
C GLY A 153 -0.63 -18.14 -17.62
N SER A 154 -0.51 -18.38 -18.93
CA SER A 154 0.67 -18.03 -19.71
C SER A 154 0.93 -16.52 -19.85
N HIS A 155 0.01 -15.65 -19.41
CA HIS A 155 0.10 -14.20 -19.60
C HIS A 155 -0.04 -13.38 -18.31
N ASN A 156 -0.73 -13.87 -17.28
CA ASN A 156 -0.90 -13.21 -15.98
C ASN A 156 -1.46 -14.17 -14.93
N CYS A 157 -1.31 -13.81 -13.66
CA CYS A 157 -2.01 -14.45 -12.54
C CYS A 157 -3.24 -13.64 -12.12
N TRP A 158 -4.25 -14.34 -11.59
CA TRP A 158 -5.46 -13.73 -11.05
C TRP A 158 -5.90 -14.44 -9.77
N GLY A 159 -6.59 -13.70 -8.90
CA GLY A 159 -7.20 -14.25 -7.70
C GLY A 159 -8.59 -14.78 -7.99
N VAL A 160 -8.98 -15.85 -7.30
CA VAL A 160 -10.32 -16.42 -7.38
C VAL A 160 -10.92 -16.51 -5.99
N LEU A 161 -12.18 -16.09 -5.87
CA LEU A 161 -12.95 -16.14 -4.65
C LEU A 161 -14.32 -16.72 -5.00
N GLU A 162 -14.57 -17.94 -4.53
CA GLU A 162 -15.89 -18.56 -4.66
C GLU A 162 -16.71 -18.23 -3.42
N THR A 163 -17.92 -17.75 -3.67
CA THR A 163 -18.88 -17.37 -2.63
C THR A 163 -20.12 -18.22 -2.69
N THR A 164 -20.59 -18.64 -1.52
CA THR A 164 -21.86 -19.35 -1.34
C THR A 164 -22.69 -18.70 -0.24
N GLY A 165 -23.98 -18.56 -0.46
CA GLY A 165 -24.92 -17.89 0.45
C GLY A 165 -26.06 -17.19 -0.29
N ASP A 166 -27.11 -16.80 0.42
CA ASP A 166 -28.29 -16.18 -0.19
C ASP A 166 -27.92 -14.90 -0.95
N ARG A 167 -28.36 -14.81 -2.20
CA ARG A 167 -28.11 -13.66 -3.09
C ARG A 167 -26.62 -13.32 -3.21
N ALA A 168 -25.77 -14.35 -3.25
CA ALA A 168 -24.32 -14.19 -3.30
C ALA A 168 -23.84 -13.21 -4.41
N PRO A 169 -24.36 -13.27 -5.66
CA PRO A 169 -23.96 -12.32 -6.69
C PRO A 169 -24.30 -10.86 -6.33
N GLU A 170 -25.47 -10.60 -5.76
CA GLU A 170 -25.91 -9.26 -5.39
C GLU A 170 -25.13 -8.73 -4.18
N VAL A 171 -24.99 -9.54 -3.13
CA VAL A 171 -24.24 -9.19 -1.91
C VAL A 171 -22.78 -8.86 -2.25
N MET A 172 -22.18 -9.62 -3.18
CA MET A 172 -20.82 -9.34 -3.63
C MET A 172 -20.72 -8.02 -4.40
N ARG A 173 -21.68 -7.70 -5.27
CA ARG A 173 -21.70 -6.42 -6.00
C ARG A 173 -21.80 -5.25 -5.03
N ASP A 174 -22.72 -5.33 -4.07
CA ASP A 174 -22.89 -4.29 -3.05
C ASP A 174 -21.62 -4.12 -2.21
N TYR A 175 -20.97 -5.25 -1.86
CA TYR A 175 -19.69 -5.24 -1.17
C TYR A 175 -18.58 -4.54 -1.97
N LEU A 176 -18.45 -4.83 -3.27
CA LEU A 176 -17.45 -4.21 -4.14
C LEU A 176 -17.70 -2.70 -4.30
N VAL A 177 -18.96 -2.29 -4.46
CA VAL A 177 -19.33 -0.87 -4.52
C VAL A 177 -18.99 -0.16 -3.21
N ALA A 178 -19.26 -0.78 -2.06
CA ALA A 178 -18.87 -0.25 -0.75
C ALA A 178 -17.35 -0.14 -0.57
N ARG A 179 -16.57 -0.92 -1.34
CA ARG A 179 -15.10 -0.86 -1.40
C ARG A 179 -14.56 0.05 -2.50
N HIS A 180 -15.41 0.94 -3.04
CA HIS A 180 -15.10 1.90 -4.09
C HIS A 180 -14.72 1.30 -5.43
N PHE A 181 -15.17 0.08 -5.73
CA PHE A 181 -15.15 -0.41 -7.09
C PHE A 181 -16.34 0.16 -7.87
N THR A 182 -16.06 0.64 -9.08
CA THR A 182 -17.06 1.25 -9.96
C THR A 182 -17.42 0.31 -11.10
N PRO A 183 -18.69 0.26 -11.54
CA PRO A 183 -19.08 -0.55 -12.70
C PRO A 183 -18.27 -0.17 -13.95
N ALA A 184 -17.69 -1.16 -14.61
CA ALA A 184 -16.93 -1.03 -15.84
C ALA A 184 -17.60 -1.81 -16.99
N PRO A 185 -17.20 -1.60 -18.25
CA PRO A 185 -17.75 -2.34 -19.38
C PRO A 185 -17.63 -3.85 -19.17
N THR A 186 -18.74 -4.56 -19.32
CA THR A 186 -18.79 -6.02 -19.14
C THR A 186 -17.93 -6.72 -20.19
N ILE A 187 -17.16 -7.73 -19.78
CA ILE A 187 -16.48 -8.65 -20.71
C ILE A 187 -17.26 -9.95 -20.76
N ASN A 188 -17.57 -10.43 -21.96
CA ASN A 188 -18.31 -11.69 -22.16
C ASN A 188 -19.65 -11.75 -21.39
N ARG A 189 -20.34 -10.61 -21.25
CA ARG A 189 -21.58 -10.44 -20.46
C ARG A 189 -21.42 -10.65 -18.95
N VAL A 190 -20.19 -10.68 -18.45
CA VAL A 190 -19.89 -10.75 -17.02
C VAL A 190 -19.82 -9.33 -16.45
N PRO A 191 -20.56 -9.03 -15.37
CA PRO A 191 -20.42 -7.77 -14.64
C PRO A 191 -18.99 -7.56 -14.15
N ARG A 192 -18.41 -6.43 -14.55
CA ARG A 192 -17.06 -6.02 -14.18
C ARG A 192 -17.11 -4.77 -13.32
N TYR A 193 -16.24 -4.74 -12.31
CA TYR A 193 -16.06 -3.60 -11.44
C TYR A 193 -14.57 -3.28 -11.32
N CYS A 194 -14.18 -2.03 -11.51
CA CYS A 194 -12.78 -1.61 -11.44
C CYS A 194 -12.57 -0.51 -10.41
N ARG A 195 -11.38 -0.51 -9.82
CA ARG A 195 -10.94 0.47 -8.83
C ARG A 195 -9.53 0.92 -9.16
N THR A 196 -9.36 2.23 -9.30
CA THR A 196 -8.07 2.84 -9.63
C THR A 196 -7.48 3.53 -8.40
N THR A 197 -6.19 3.34 -8.20
CA THR A 197 -5.36 4.04 -7.19
C THR A 197 -4.06 4.51 -7.84
N GLY A 198 -3.29 5.34 -7.15
CA GLY A 198 -2.00 5.84 -7.64
C GLY A 198 -1.99 7.34 -7.87
N LEU A 199 -0.89 7.97 -7.47
CA LEU A 199 -0.65 9.41 -7.66
C LEU A 199 -0.03 9.71 -9.03
N LEU A 200 0.97 8.92 -9.41
CA LEU A 200 1.76 9.10 -10.63
C LEU A 200 1.69 7.87 -11.54
N VAL A 201 1.56 6.67 -10.97
CA VAL A 201 1.32 5.43 -11.72
C VAL A 201 -0.05 4.92 -11.36
N GLU A 202 -0.96 4.93 -12.33
CA GLU A 202 -2.29 4.35 -12.15
C GLU A 202 -2.15 2.84 -11.96
N HIS A 203 -2.76 2.36 -10.88
CA HIS A 203 -2.86 0.96 -10.51
C HIS A 203 -4.33 0.59 -10.50
N GLU A 204 -4.74 -0.23 -11.45
CA GLU A 204 -6.14 -0.60 -11.64
C GLU A 204 -6.37 -2.05 -11.23
N VAL A 205 -7.30 -2.24 -10.30
CA VAL A 205 -7.77 -3.56 -9.90
C VAL A 205 -9.16 -3.75 -10.47
N CYS A 206 -9.34 -4.75 -11.32
CA CYS A 206 -10.64 -5.09 -11.88
C CYS A 206 -11.10 -6.45 -11.37
N VAL A 207 -12.42 -6.55 -11.20
CA VAL A 207 -13.10 -7.69 -10.59
C VAL A 207 -14.25 -8.11 -11.49
N ASP A 208 -14.24 -9.37 -11.91
CA ASP A 208 -15.30 -10.01 -12.68
C ASP A 208 -16.15 -10.88 -11.75
N VAL A 209 -17.46 -10.65 -11.73
CA VAL A 209 -18.41 -11.37 -10.88
C VAL A 209 -19.25 -12.31 -11.72
N TRP A 210 -18.89 -13.60 -11.71
CA TRP A 210 -19.56 -14.69 -12.42
C TRP A 210 -20.70 -15.28 -11.57
N PRO A 211 -21.97 -15.03 -11.92
CA PRO A 211 -23.08 -15.68 -11.23
C PRO A 211 -23.15 -17.16 -11.64
N LEU A 212 -22.94 -18.07 -10.68
CA LEU A 212 -23.13 -19.51 -10.87
C LEU A 212 -24.55 -19.95 -10.55
N GLY A 213 -25.28 -19.13 -9.80
CA GLY A 213 -26.68 -19.29 -9.43
C GLY A 213 -27.10 -18.19 -8.45
N PRO A 214 -28.34 -18.23 -7.92
CA PRO A 214 -28.81 -17.23 -6.96
C PRO A 214 -28.09 -17.32 -5.60
N ALA A 215 -27.54 -18.48 -5.26
CA ALA A 215 -26.85 -18.72 -4.00
C ALA A 215 -25.32 -18.89 -4.14
N ALA A 216 -24.77 -18.67 -5.34
CA ALA A 216 -23.35 -18.89 -5.60
C ALA A 216 -22.80 -17.94 -6.67
N ALA A 217 -21.61 -17.38 -6.41
CA ALA A 217 -20.89 -16.57 -7.36
C ALA A 217 -19.39 -16.84 -7.30
N ARG A 218 -18.73 -16.82 -8.46
CA ARG A 218 -17.27 -16.86 -8.58
C ARG A 218 -16.79 -15.45 -8.90
N VAL A 219 -15.85 -14.97 -8.11
CA VAL A 219 -15.27 -13.63 -8.22
C VAL A 219 -13.83 -13.79 -8.64
N GLU A 220 -13.46 -13.17 -9.73
CA GLU A 220 -12.09 -13.18 -10.23
C GLU A 220 -11.56 -11.76 -10.23
N TRP A 221 -10.33 -11.55 -9.79
CA TRP A 221 -9.70 -10.23 -9.88
C TRP A 221 -8.28 -10.31 -10.37
N TYR A 222 -7.90 -9.25 -11.08
CA TYR A 222 -6.58 -9.08 -11.66
C TYR A 222 -6.17 -7.62 -11.54
N VAL A 223 -4.86 -7.42 -11.65
CA VAL A 223 -4.21 -6.12 -11.52
C VAL A 223 -3.65 -5.74 -12.87
N ASN A 224 -3.97 -4.52 -13.32
CA ASN A 224 -3.49 -3.91 -14.55
C ASN A 224 -2.59 -2.70 -14.26
#